data_AF-A0A535E9A8-F1
#
_entry.id   AF-A0A535E9A8-F1
#
_cell.length_a   1.000
_cell.length_b   1.000
_cell.length_c   1.000
_cell.angle_alpha   90.00
_cell.angle_beta   90.00
_cell.angle_gamma   90.00
#
_symmetry.space_group_name_H-M   'P 1'
#
loop_
_entity.id
_entity.type
_entity.pdbx_description
1 polymer ?
#
loop_
_entity_poly.entity_id
_entity_poly.type
_entity_poly.pdbx_seq_one_letter_code
_entity_poly.pdbx_strand_id
1 'polypeptide(L)'
;RATFIVETDEGTFRRAGIDGFGEAETIAYCERLFRGHLDGHRLLANRSSWQRFRTVRCASWHHGRVVLLGDAAHTAHFSVGSGTKMAMEDGLALSQALDRFPGDVEAALVAYEDERRPRVEHIQAMAGTSFDWWAGFRRWTAWPPERFSFHFLTRSQFRYDTLATRDPGYVAAVEGAADLDVRERLIAVEPAGGDLDELARLAGGHPLALTRLLPVSEDGRVSVEDGRLEDYAGLARRLPLGAQLGHAGPRGACRPRRLGLDRPLPAGEAWPLLAASALPYGPGSAIARAMDAAEMERVREDFASAARRASELGFRFLQLHFGHGYLLATFLSPLTNHRADAYGGPLANRMRFPLAVLDAARAAFTGELAVAISVCDWQAGGLSEADALAAARLLRDHGADFVMALGGQTTPRAVPPYGRCFQAVLAGKVETEAGVPAIAAGGVGGLEDARTILLAGRASRCLLDAVRPA
;
A
#
# COMPACT_ATOMS: atom_id res chain seq x y z
N ARG A 1 23.88 -14.48 30.78
CA ARG A 1 24.22 -13.16 30.19
C ARG A 1 23.29 -12.94 29.01
N ALA A 2 22.61 -11.80 28.93
CA ALA A 2 21.71 -11.44 27.84
C ALA A 2 22.15 -10.10 27.23
N THR A 3 21.87 -9.90 25.95
CA THR A 3 22.14 -8.63 25.26
C THR A 3 20.93 -7.71 25.40
N PHE A 4 21.18 -6.47 25.81
CA PHE A 4 20.16 -5.43 25.90
C PHE A 4 20.40 -4.40 24.81
N ILE A 5 19.34 -4.05 24.08
CA ILE A 5 19.33 -2.94 23.13
C ILE A 5 18.26 -1.98 23.62
N VAL A 6 18.63 -0.71 23.80
CA VAL A 6 17.70 0.34 24.24
C VAL A 6 17.47 1.29 23.09
N GLU A 7 16.22 1.41 22.66
CA GLU A 7 15.80 2.31 21.60
C GLU A 7 14.79 3.32 22.14
N THR A 8 14.80 4.52 21.56
CA THR A 8 13.82 5.54 21.89
C THR A 8 13.68 6.55 20.75
N ASP A 9 12.50 7.17 20.62
CA ASP A 9 12.29 8.24 19.65
C ASP A 9 13.04 9.51 20.06
N GLU A 10 13.34 10.37 19.08
CA GLU A 10 14.08 11.63 19.27
C GLU A 10 13.43 12.53 20.34
N GLY A 11 12.10 12.56 20.43
CA GLY A 11 11.39 13.35 21.43
C GLY A 11 11.66 12.86 22.85
N THR A 12 11.66 11.54 23.07
CA THR A 12 12.03 10.94 24.36
C THR A 12 13.50 11.14 24.67
N PHE A 13 14.38 10.91 23.69
CA PHE A 13 15.82 11.09 23.84
C PHE A 13 16.15 12.49 24.38
N ARG A 14 15.59 13.54 23.75
CA ARG A 14 15.78 14.92 24.17
C ARG A 14 15.20 15.22 25.54
N ARG A 15 13.97 14.78 25.83
CA ARG A 15 13.32 15.00 27.15
C ARG A 15 14.03 14.28 28.29
N ALA A 16 14.63 13.12 28.02
CA ALA A 16 15.41 12.38 28.98
C ALA A 16 16.74 13.07 29.32
N GLY A 17 17.19 14.03 28.51
CA GLY A 17 18.44 14.78 28.75
C GLY A 17 19.69 13.90 28.68
N ILE A 18 19.62 12.80 27.91
CA ILE A 18 20.72 11.82 27.76
C ILE A 18 21.65 12.16 26.59
N ASP A 19 21.45 13.32 25.95
CA ASP A 19 22.33 13.82 24.89
C ASP A 19 23.70 14.17 25.48
N GLY A 20 24.76 13.61 24.90
CA GLY A 20 26.12 13.74 25.38
C GLY A 20 26.53 12.77 26.50
N PHE A 21 25.65 11.87 26.98
CA PHE A 21 26.05 10.87 27.98
C PHE A 21 27.17 9.97 27.46
N GLY A 22 28.21 9.81 28.27
CA GLY A 22 29.21 8.76 28.10
C GLY A 22 28.66 7.36 28.40
N GLU A 23 29.47 6.33 28.16
CA GLU A 23 29.07 4.93 28.37
C GLU A 23 28.66 4.64 29.83
N ALA A 24 29.43 5.13 30.81
CA ALA A 24 29.14 4.94 32.23
C ALA A 24 27.84 5.63 32.66
N GLU A 25 27.59 6.85 32.18
CA GLU A 25 26.36 7.61 32.47
C GLU A 25 25.14 6.95 31.85
N THR A 26 25.28 6.45 30.61
CA THR A 26 24.25 5.68 29.91
C THR A 26 23.88 4.41 30.68
N ILE A 27 24.88 3.63 31.12
CA ILE A 27 24.65 2.42 31.91
C ILE A 27 23.92 2.76 33.21
N ALA A 28 24.41 3.75 33.97
CA ALA A 28 23.80 4.15 35.23
C ALA A 28 22.36 4.66 35.03
N TYR A 29 22.09 5.37 33.94
CA TYR A 29 20.74 5.81 33.57
C TYR A 29 19.82 4.63 33.27
N CYS A 30 20.26 3.70 32.41
CA CYS A 30 19.49 2.51 32.05
C CYS A 30 19.24 1.59 33.26
N GLU A 31 20.21 1.41 34.16
CA GLU A 31 20.03 0.65 35.40
C GLU A 31 18.98 1.28 36.31
N ARG A 32 18.93 2.61 36.40
CA ARG A 32 17.87 3.31 37.14
C ARG A 32 16.52 3.14 36.46
N LEU A 33 16.45 3.39 35.15
CA LEU A 33 15.22 3.35 34.37
C LEU A 33 14.59 1.96 34.37
N PHE A 34 15.41 0.92 34.18
CA PHE A 34 14.96 -0.46 34.08
C PHE A 34 15.13 -1.26 35.37
N ARG A 35 15.32 -0.60 36.51
CA ARG A 35 15.54 -1.26 37.82
C ARG A 35 14.53 -2.37 38.11
N GLY A 36 13.26 -2.12 37.82
CA GLY A 36 12.17 -3.10 38.03
C GLY A 36 12.25 -4.33 37.10
N HIS A 37 12.93 -4.23 35.95
CA HIS A 37 13.09 -5.32 34.99
C HIS A 37 14.43 -6.06 35.15
N LEU A 38 15.41 -5.44 35.81
CA LEU A 38 16.74 -6.00 35.99
C LEU A 38 16.84 -6.96 37.18
N ASP A 39 15.84 -7.00 38.06
CA ASP A 39 15.81 -7.87 39.25
C ASP A 39 17.10 -7.80 40.10
N GLY A 40 17.64 -6.59 40.26
CA GLY A 40 18.88 -6.33 41.00
C GLY A 40 20.18 -6.64 40.24
N HIS A 41 20.12 -7.14 39.00
CA HIS A 41 21.30 -7.34 38.16
C HIS A 41 21.83 -6.04 37.57
N ARG A 42 23.14 -6.01 37.29
CA ARG A 42 23.83 -4.89 36.64
C ARG A 42 23.93 -5.06 35.13
N LEU A 43 23.94 -3.94 34.41
CA LEU A 43 24.26 -3.90 32.98
C LEU A 43 25.77 -3.95 32.78
N LEU A 44 26.22 -4.73 31.79
CA LEU A 44 27.63 -4.85 31.44
C LEU A 44 27.93 -3.92 30.25
N ALA A 45 28.97 -3.09 30.40
CA ALA A 45 29.46 -2.22 29.33
C ALA A 45 29.98 -3.03 28.13
N ASN A 46 29.67 -2.58 26.92
CA ASN A 46 30.18 -3.17 25.68
C ASN A 46 30.21 -2.14 24.54
N ARG A 47 31.03 -1.09 24.70
CA ARG A 47 31.06 0.07 23.78
C ARG A 47 29.67 0.63 23.53
N SER A 48 28.91 0.75 24.61
CA SER A 48 27.50 1.16 24.59
C SER A 48 27.42 2.68 24.44
N SER A 49 26.93 3.11 23.29
CA SER A 49 26.77 4.53 22.94
C SER A 49 25.41 4.76 22.29
N TRP A 50 24.81 5.92 22.55
CA TRP A 50 23.64 6.37 21.81
C TRP A 50 24.04 6.73 20.38
N GLN A 51 23.38 6.12 19.40
CA GLN A 51 23.61 6.39 17.99
C GLN A 51 22.27 6.52 17.27
N ARG A 52 22.20 7.46 16.32
CA ARG A 52 21.11 7.46 15.34
C ARG A 52 21.37 6.33 14.35
N PHE A 53 20.42 5.41 14.18
CA PHE A 53 20.53 4.36 13.19
C PHE A 53 20.62 4.98 11.79
N ARG A 54 21.70 4.70 11.06
CA ARG A 54 21.94 5.22 9.71
C ARG A 54 21.76 4.10 8.70
N THR A 55 20.86 4.31 7.76
CA THR A 55 20.70 3.42 6.61
C THR A 55 21.60 3.91 5.49
N VAL A 56 22.51 3.05 5.03
CA VAL A 56 23.40 3.31 3.90
C VAL A 56 22.99 2.40 2.74
N ARG A 57 22.87 2.96 1.55
CA ARG A 57 22.60 2.23 0.30
C ARG A 57 23.65 2.61 -0.73
N CYS A 58 24.27 1.61 -1.33
CA CYS A 58 25.27 1.78 -2.37
C CYS A 58 24.66 1.45 -3.73
N ALA A 59 24.89 2.31 -4.72
CA ALA A 59 24.42 2.08 -6.09
C ALA A 59 25.11 0.85 -6.69
N SER A 60 26.43 0.71 -6.48
CA SER A 60 27.20 -0.49 -6.77
C SER A 60 27.93 -0.96 -5.51
N TRP A 61 28.18 -2.25 -5.40
CA TRP A 61 28.83 -2.89 -4.26
C TRP A 61 30.30 -3.18 -4.49
N HIS A 62 30.85 -2.76 -5.62
CA HIS A 62 32.26 -2.93 -5.92
C HIS A 62 32.88 -1.72 -6.62
N HIS A 63 34.20 -1.62 -6.51
CA HIS A 63 35.01 -0.66 -7.25
C HIS A 63 36.39 -1.25 -7.51
N GLY A 64 36.72 -1.49 -8.77
CA GLY A 64 37.94 -2.20 -9.16
C GLY A 64 38.00 -3.58 -8.50
N ARG A 65 39.01 -3.83 -7.67
CA ARG A 65 39.18 -5.11 -6.97
C ARG A 65 38.70 -5.10 -5.52
N VAL A 66 37.92 -4.09 -5.14
CA VAL A 66 37.33 -3.95 -3.80
C VAL A 66 35.84 -4.23 -3.89
N VAL A 67 35.34 -5.11 -3.03
CA VAL A 67 33.93 -5.48 -2.94
C VAL A 67 33.44 -5.30 -1.51
N LEU A 68 32.22 -4.78 -1.36
CA LEU A 68 31.52 -4.64 -0.11
C LEU A 68 30.64 -5.88 0.11
N LEU A 69 30.62 -6.40 1.33
CA LEU A 69 29.78 -7.54 1.73
C LEU A 69 29.08 -7.23 3.06
N GLY A 70 27.93 -7.86 3.31
CA GLY A 70 27.20 -7.73 4.57
C GLY A 70 26.78 -6.28 4.85
N ASP A 71 26.83 -5.87 6.11
CA ASP A 71 26.40 -4.54 6.56
C ASP A 71 27.18 -3.38 5.89
N ALA A 72 28.37 -3.63 5.34
CA ALA A 72 29.12 -2.64 4.57
C ALA A 72 28.51 -2.36 3.19
N ALA A 73 27.86 -3.35 2.58
CA ALA A 73 27.13 -3.21 1.32
C ALA A 73 25.67 -2.81 1.55
N HIS A 74 25.04 -3.39 2.57
CA HIS A 74 23.60 -3.25 2.80
C HIS A 74 23.23 -3.30 4.29
N THR A 75 23.13 -2.13 4.91
CA THR A 75 22.65 -2.01 6.30
C THR A 75 21.18 -2.46 6.41
N ALA A 76 20.84 -3.21 7.46
CA ALA A 76 19.47 -3.55 7.82
C ALA A 76 19.22 -3.31 9.32
N HIS A 77 18.02 -2.83 9.68
CA HIS A 77 17.61 -2.65 11.07
C HIS A 77 17.75 -3.96 11.86
N PHE A 78 18.39 -3.90 13.03
CA PHE A 78 18.79 -5.09 13.80
C PHE A 78 17.61 -5.96 14.24
N SER A 79 16.41 -5.40 14.33
CA SER A 79 15.18 -6.14 14.66
C SER A 79 14.79 -7.21 13.63
N VAL A 80 15.40 -7.20 12.44
CA VAL A 80 15.18 -8.26 11.43
C VAL A 80 16.09 -9.47 11.68
N GLY A 81 17.22 -9.30 12.37
CA GLY A 81 18.10 -10.41 12.75
C GLY A 81 18.76 -11.14 11.57
N SER A 82 19.05 -10.44 10.46
CA SER A 82 19.56 -11.06 9.23
C SER A 82 21.01 -10.69 8.86
N GLY A 83 21.66 -9.77 9.57
CA GLY A 83 23.00 -9.24 9.19
C GLY A 83 24.05 -10.33 8.93
N THR A 84 24.29 -11.21 9.91
CA THR A 84 25.26 -12.32 9.78
C THR A 84 24.92 -13.26 8.63
N LYS A 85 23.64 -13.60 8.47
CA LYS A 85 23.18 -14.47 7.39
C LYS A 85 23.45 -13.83 6.03
N MET A 86 23.16 -12.53 5.86
CA MET A 86 23.41 -11.84 4.61
C MET A 86 24.90 -11.78 4.28
N ALA A 87 25.75 -11.47 5.26
CA ALA A 87 27.20 -11.46 5.07
C ALA A 87 27.75 -12.83 4.63
N MET A 88 27.25 -13.93 5.22
CA MET A 88 27.61 -15.29 4.83
C MET A 88 27.13 -15.65 3.42
N GLU A 89 25.87 -15.32 3.09
CA GLU A 89 25.32 -15.54 1.76
C GLU A 89 26.08 -14.73 0.68
N ASP A 90 26.51 -13.51 1.01
CA ASP A 90 27.30 -12.68 0.10
C ASP A 90 28.68 -13.30 -0.16
N GLY A 91 29.37 -13.76 0.88
CA GLY A 91 30.66 -14.44 0.74
C GLY A 91 30.55 -15.70 -0.11
N LEU A 92 29.47 -16.48 0.06
CA LEU A 92 29.20 -17.66 -0.76
C LEU A 92 28.97 -17.29 -2.24
N ALA A 93 28.10 -16.31 -2.50
CA ALA A 93 27.80 -15.87 -3.87
C ALA A 93 29.03 -15.27 -4.56
N LEU A 94 29.85 -14.50 -3.84
CA LEU A 94 31.10 -13.97 -4.36
C LEU A 94 32.08 -15.10 -4.73
N SER A 95 32.25 -16.09 -3.85
CA SER A 95 33.11 -17.25 -4.14
C SER A 95 32.65 -17.97 -5.40
N GLN A 96 31.35 -18.25 -5.51
CA GLN A 96 30.78 -18.92 -6.68
C GLN A 96 30.91 -18.08 -7.95
N ALA A 97 30.77 -16.75 -7.87
CA ALA A 97 30.95 -15.88 -9.01
C ALA A 97 32.41 -15.87 -9.50
N LEU A 98 33.38 -15.85 -8.59
CA LEU A 98 34.81 -15.95 -8.93
C LEU A 98 35.16 -17.28 -9.61
N ASP A 99 34.55 -18.39 -9.17
CA ASP A 99 34.72 -19.70 -9.81
C ASP A 99 34.09 -19.76 -11.21
N ARG A 100 32.93 -19.10 -11.41
CA ARG A 100 32.23 -19.04 -12.71
C ARG A 100 32.95 -18.18 -13.75
N PHE A 101 33.69 -17.15 -13.33
CA PHE A 101 34.38 -16.20 -14.20
C PHE A 101 35.90 -16.17 -13.93
N PRO A 102 36.62 -17.28 -14.19
CA PRO A 102 38.04 -17.36 -13.87
C PRO A 102 38.86 -16.35 -14.68
N GLY A 103 39.62 -15.51 -13.97
CA GLY A 103 40.48 -14.49 -14.58
C GLY A 103 39.77 -13.18 -14.95
N ASP A 104 38.43 -13.14 -14.91
CA ASP A 104 37.62 -11.95 -15.16
C ASP A 104 36.92 -11.50 -13.87
N VAL A 105 37.66 -10.73 -13.07
CA VAL A 105 37.17 -10.26 -11.75
C VAL A 105 36.00 -9.28 -11.90
N GLU A 106 35.97 -8.48 -12.96
CA GLU A 106 34.87 -7.53 -13.17
C GLU A 106 33.56 -8.28 -13.43
N ALA A 107 33.59 -9.26 -14.34
CA ALA A 107 32.42 -10.09 -14.62
C ALA A 107 31.94 -10.85 -13.37
N ALA A 108 32.87 -11.36 -12.55
CA ALA A 108 32.53 -12.01 -11.29
C ALA A 108 31.82 -11.06 -10.31
N LEU A 109 32.29 -9.82 -10.16
CA LEU A 109 31.72 -8.86 -9.23
C LEU A 109 30.33 -8.37 -9.67
N VAL A 110 30.13 -8.17 -10.97
CA VAL A 110 28.81 -7.89 -11.56
C VAL A 110 27.85 -9.05 -11.29
N ALA A 111 28.27 -10.29 -11.55
CA ALA A 111 27.44 -11.47 -11.33
C ALA A 111 27.08 -11.68 -9.85
N TYR A 112 28.01 -11.40 -8.93
CA TYR A 112 27.74 -11.39 -7.48
C TYR A 112 26.65 -10.38 -7.13
N GLU A 113 26.77 -9.15 -7.63
CA GLU A 113 25.85 -8.06 -7.33
C GLU A 113 24.43 -8.37 -7.86
N ASP A 114 24.32 -8.82 -9.12
CA ASP A 114 23.05 -9.19 -9.74
C ASP A 114 22.33 -10.34 -9.01
N GLU A 115 23.09 -11.34 -8.56
CA GLU A 115 22.53 -12.49 -7.83
C GLU A 115 22.00 -12.08 -6.45
N ARG A 116 22.73 -11.21 -5.75
CA ARG A 116 22.47 -10.88 -4.35
C ARG A 116 21.51 -9.72 -4.14
N ARG A 117 21.49 -8.74 -5.05
CA ARG A 117 20.67 -7.53 -4.98
C ARG A 117 19.19 -7.78 -4.68
N PRO A 118 18.48 -8.69 -5.39
CA PRO A 118 17.05 -8.89 -5.14
C PRO A 118 16.74 -9.33 -3.69
N ARG A 119 17.55 -10.22 -3.13
CA ARG A 119 17.34 -10.77 -1.78
C ARG A 119 17.72 -9.77 -0.70
N VAL A 120 18.79 -9.03 -0.91
CA VAL A 120 19.22 -7.93 -0.03
C VAL A 120 18.17 -6.82 0.01
N GLU A 121 17.72 -6.36 -1.15
CA GLU A 121 16.71 -5.29 -1.25
C GLU A 121 15.39 -5.70 -0.58
N HIS A 122 15.01 -6.98 -0.70
CA HIS A 122 13.86 -7.52 0.04
C HIS A 122 14.04 -7.43 1.57
N ILE A 123 15.21 -7.82 2.09
CA ILE A 123 15.50 -7.74 3.53
C ILE A 123 15.57 -6.28 3.99
N GLN A 124 16.19 -5.39 3.22
CA GLN A 124 16.23 -3.96 3.52
C GLN A 124 14.85 -3.31 3.49
N ALA A 125 13.96 -3.73 2.59
CA ALA A 125 12.57 -3.27 2.58
C ALA A 125 11.83 -3.71 3.85
N MET A 126 11.96 -4.97 4.25
CA MET A 126 11.41 -5.48 5.52
C MET A 126 11.97 -4.73 6.74
N ALA A 127 13.27 -4.43 6.71
CA ALA A 127 13.93 -3.66 7.76
C ALA A 127 13.43 -2.21 7.82
N GLY A 128 13.17 -1.59 6.67
CA GLY A 128 12.55 -0.27 6.58
C GLY A 128 11.18 -0.24 7.26
N THR A 129 10.28 -1.16 6.90
CA THR A 129 8.96 -1.30 7.55
C THR A 129 9.08 -1.51 9.07
N SER A 130 10.09 -2.27 9.50
CA SER A 130 10.37 -2.48 10.92
C SER A 130 10.86 -1.22 11.62
N PHE A 131 11.76 -0.47 10.98
CA PHE A 131 12.28 0.79 11.48
C PHE A 131 11.17 1.84 11.60
N ASP A 132 10.32 1.98 10.57
CA ASP A 132 9.18 2.90 10.56
C ASP A 132 8.22 2.62 11.74
N TRP A 133 7.98 1.33 12.03
CA TRP A 133 7.19 0.92 13.18
C TRP A 133 7.82 1.36 14.50
N TRP A 134 9.12 1.12 14.71
CA TRP A 134 9.83 1.54 15.92
C TRP A 134 9.88 3.05 16.07
N ALA A 135 10.05 3.80 14.98
CA ALA A 135 9.94 5.25 14.99
C ALA A 135 8.53 5.73 15.40
N GLY A 136 7.52 4.91 15.12
CA GLY A 136 6.10 5.19 15.35
C GLY A 136 5.48 4.59 16.61
N PHE A 137 6.22 3.79 17.40
CA PHE A 137 5.62 2.86 18.36
C PHE A 137 4.72 3.52 19.41
N ARG A 138 5.01 4.79 19.76
CA ARG A 138 4.22 5.62 20.68
C ARG A 138 2.74 5.72 20.31
N ARG A 139 2.38 5.54 19.04
CA ARG A 139 0.98 5.54 18.58
C ARG A 139 0.14 4.44 19.23
N TRP A 140 0.78 3.35 19.62
CA TRP A 140 0.08 2.15 20.11
C TRP A 140 0.32 1.88 21.60
N THR A 141 1.11 2.70 22.31
CA THR A 141 1.44 2.45 23.72
C THR A 141 0.25 2.55 24.68
N ALA A 142 -0.86 3.16 24.23
CA ALA A 142 -2.11 3.24 24.99
C ALA A 142 -3.08 2.09 24.69
N TRP A 143 -2.75 1.19 23.75
CA TRP A 143 -3.61 0.05 23.43
C TRP A 143 -3.56 -1.02 24.53
N PRO A 144 -4.62 -1.83 24.67
CA PRO A 144 -4.57 -3.03 25.51
C PRO A 144 -3.34 -3.88 25.17
N PRO A 145 -2.63 -4.44 26.18
CA PRO A 145 -1.39 -5.18 25.96
C PRO A 145 -1.49 -6.30 24.93
N GLU A 146 -2.63 -6.99 24.88
CA GLU A 146 -2.94 -8.07 23.95
C GLU A 146 -2.98 -7.55 22.51
N ARG A 147 -3.72 -6.46 22.28
CA ARG A 147 -3.82 -5.84 20.95
C ARG A 147 -2.50 -5.22 20.51
N PHE A 148 -1.78 -4.56 21.41
CA PHE A 148 -0.45 -4.03 21.14
C PHE A 148 0.51 -5.15 20.71
N SER A 149 0.55 -6.25 21.47
CA SER A 149 1.38 -7.42 21.17
C SER A 149 0.98 -8.06 19.84
N PHE A 150 -0.32 -8.14 19.54
CA PHE A 150 -0.81 -8.69 18.28
C PHE A 150 -0.39 -7.83 17.09
N HIS A 151 -0.56 -6.51 17.20
CA HIS A 151 -0.10 -5.56 16.20
C HIS A 151 1.41 -5.70 15.95
N PHE A 152 2.22 -5.79 17.02
CA PHE A 152 3.66 -5.98 16.93
C PHE A 152 4.04 -7.31 16.25
N LEU A 153 3.49 -8.43 16.70
CA LEU A 153 3.81 -9.76 16.17
C LEU A 153 3.46 -9.89 14.69
N THR A 154 2.29 -9.37 14.30
CA THR A 154 1.75 -9.47 12.93
C THR A 154 2.38 -8.48 11.95
N ARG A 155 3.30 -7.61 12.39
CA ARG A 155 4.18 -6.85 11.48
C ARG A 155 5.22 -7.76 10.83
N SER A 156 5.57 -8.84 11.53
CA SER A 156 6.53 -9.83 11.08
C SER A 156 5.81 -11.04 10.49
N GLN A 157 6.41 -12.23 10.61
CA GLN A 157 5.92 -13.48 10.03
C GLN A 157 4.66 -14.08 10.67
N PHE A 158 4.16 -13.51 11.78
CA PHE A 158 2.96 -14.04 12.44
C PHE A 158 1.68 -13.52 11.79
N ARG A 159 0.67 -14.38 11.80
CA ARG A 159 -0.67 -14.10 11.28
C ARG A 159 -1.70 -14.62 12.26
N TYR A 160 -2.96 -14.19 12.10
CA TYR A 160 -4.04 -14.63 12.99
C TYR A 160 -4.13 -16.16 13.06
N ASP A 161 -4.19 -16.86 11.92
CA ASP A 161 -4.29 -18.32 11.85
C ASP A 161 -3.11 -19.03 12.56
N THR A 162 -1.90 -18.50 12.37
CA THR A 162 -0.68 -19.04 12.95
C THR A 162 -0.66 -18.83 14.47
N LEU A 163 -1.16 -17.69 14.95
CA LEU A 163 -1.29 -17.40 16.38
C LEU A 163 -2.43 -18.20 17.00
N ALA A 164 -3.58 -18.31 16.34
CA ALA A 164 -4.72 -19.09 16.80
C ALA A 164 -4.38 -20.57 16.95
N THR A 165 -3.54 -21.11 16.05
CA THR A 165 -3.04 -22.49 16.18
C THR A 165 -2.11 -22.66 17.38
N ARG A 166 -1.30 -21.64 17.70
CA ARG A 166 -0.29 -21.71 18.76
C ARG A 166 -0.86 -21.41 20.15
N ASP A 167 -1.74 -20.43 20.22
CA ASP A 167 -2.36 -19.94 21.45
C ASP A 167 -3.77 -19.37 21.15
N PRO A 168 -4.81 -20.23 21.16
CA PRO A 168 -6.18 -19.79 20.97
C PRO A 168 -6.67 -18.82 22.07
N GLY A 169 -6.17 -18.97 23.30
CA GLY A 169 -6.57 -18.13 24.43
C GLY A 169 -6.08 -16.69 24.27
N TYR A 170 -4.84 -16.51 23.81
CA TYR A 170 -4.31 -15.21 23.44
C TYR A 170 -5.13 -14.54 22.34
N VAL A 171 -5.49 -15.28 21.29
CA VAL A 171 -6.29 -14.73 20.19
C VAL A 171 -7.69 -14.31 20.64
N ALA A 172 -8.35 -15.09 21.50
CA ALA A 172 -9.63 -14.69 22.09
C ALA A 172 -9.51 -13.41 22.94
N ALA A 173 -8.41 -13.25 23.68
CA ALA A 173 -8.13 -12.03 24.43
C ALA A 173 -7.89 -10.81 23.50
N VAL A 174 -7.21 -11.01 22.36
CA VAL A 174 -7.05 -9.97 21.33
C VAL A 174 -8.39 -9.55 20.73
N GLU A 175 -9.25 -10.51 20.36
CA GLU A 175 -10.59 -10.23 19.82
C GLU A 175 -11.43 -9.46 20.86
N GLY A 176 -11.42 -9.88 22.13
CA GLY A 176 -12.11 -9.18 23.21
C GLY A 176 -11.57 -7.76 23.49
N ALA A 177 -10.27 -7.56 23.36
CA ALA A 177 -9.62 -6.25 23.56
C ALA A 177 -9.80 -5.28 22.38
N ALA A 178 -10.09 -5.78 21.18
CA ALA A 178 -10.21 -4.96 19.98
C ALA A 178 -11.57 -4.25 19.86
N ASP A 179 -12.60 -4.72 20.58
CA ASP A 179 -13.98 -4.20 20.56
C ASP A 179 -14.50 -3.94 19.13
N LEU A 180 -14.30 -4.92 18.25
CA LEU A 180 -14.73 -4.83 16.85
C LEU A 180 -15.26 -6.18 16.35
N ASP A 181 -16.36 -6.14 15.60
CA ASP A 181 -16.79 -7.28 14.79
C ASP A 181 -16.10 -7.23 13.43
N VAL A 182 -15.20 -8.18 13.19
CA VAL A 182 -14.45 -8.27 11.93
C VAL A 182 -15.39 -8.45 10.73
N ARG A 183 -16.50 -9.19 10.88
CA ARG A 183 -17.41 -9.50 9.77
C ARG A 183 -18.13 -8.26 9.26
N GLU A 184 -18.49 -7.34 10.15
CA GLU A 184 -19.12 -6.06 9.82
C GLU A 184 -18.17 -5.09 9.08
N ARG A 185 -16.87 -5.40 9.04
CA ARG A 185 -15.84 -4.60 8.35
C ARG A 185 -15.43 -5.17 6.99
N LEU A 186 -16.06 -6.26 6.54
CA LEU A 186 -15.74 -6.90 5.28
C LEU A 186 -16.51 -6.28 4.12
N ILE A 187 -15.86 -6.17 2.98
CA ILE A 187 -16.46 -5.77 1.72
C ILE A 187 -16.21 -6.90 0.73
N ALA A 188 -17.25 -7.51 0.19
CA ALA A 188 -17.12 -8.45 -0.93
C ALA A 188 -16.98 -7.67 -2.24
N VAL A 189 -16.41 -8.28 -3.27
CA VAL A 189 -16.32 -7.69 -4.61
C VAL A 189 -16.95 -8.61 -5.64
N GLU A 190 -17.61 -8.03 -6.63
CA GLU A 190 -18.15 -8.74 -7.78
C GLU A 190 -17.04 -9.56 -8.48
N PRO A 191 -17.29 -10.85 -8.75
CA PRO A 191 -16.36 -11.72 -9.47
C PRO A 191 -16.07 -11.24 -10.90
N ALA A 192 -14.94 -11.69 -11.43
CA ALA A 192 -14.61 -11.47 -12.83
C ALA A 192 -15.60 -12.24 -13.74
N GLY A 193 -16.46 -11.54 -14.48
CA GLY A 193 -17.43 -12.13 -15.40
C GLY A 193 -18.80 -11.47 -15.39
N GLY A 194 -19.12 -10.70 -14.34
CA GLY A 194 -20.38 -9.96 -14.26
C GLY A 194 -21.59 -10.81 -13.88
N ASP A 195 -21.40 -11.87 -13.09
CA ASP A 195 -22.49 -12.72 -12.61
C ASP A 195 -23.28 -12.01 -11.49
N LEU A 196 -24.47 -11.51 -11.84
CA LEU A 196 -25.36 -10.81 -10.93
C LEU A 196 -25.96 -11.72 -9.84
N ASP A 197 -26.11 -13.02 -10.10
CA ASP A 197 -26.63 -13.97 -9.11
C ASP A 197 -25.56 -14.28 -8.06
N GLU A 198 -24.30 -14.40 -8.47
CA GLU A 198 -23.17 -14.52 -7.54
C GLU A 198 -23.00 -13.24 -6.71
N LEU A 199 -23.08 -12.06 -7.34
CA LEU A 199 -23.07 -10.79 -6.61
C LEU A 199 -24.21 -10.69 -5.60
N ALA A 200 -25.42 -11.12 -5.96
CA ALA A 200 -26.56 -11.14 -5.04
C ALA A 200 -26.30 -12.05 -3.82
N ARG A 201 -25.70 -13.22 -4.04
CA ARG A 201 -25.31 -14.14 -2.97
C ARG A 201 -24.26 -13.53 -2.05
N LEU A 202 -23.23 -12.89 -2.62
CA LEU A 202 -22.18 -12.21 -1.86
C LEU A 202 -22.76 -11.07 -1.01
N ALA A 203 -23.61 -10.23 -1.59
CA ALA A 203 -24.26 -9.11 -0.91
C ALA A 203 -25.25 -9.57 0.18
N GLY A 204 -25.81 -10.77 0.07
CA GLY A 204 -26.64 -11.37 1.12
C GLY A 204 -25.85 -11.91 2.32
N GLY A 205 -24.55 -12.18 2.16
CA GLY A 205 -23.68 -12.76 3.19
C GLY A 205 -22.65 -11.80 3.80
N HIS A 206 -22.58 -10.56 3.30
CA HIS A 206 -21.62 -9.54 3.73
C HIS A 206 -22.33 -8.21 4.01
N PRO A 207 -21.79 -7.36 4.90
CA PRO A 207 -22.39 -6.07 5.21
C PRO A 207 -22.35 -5.10 4.01
N LEU A 208 -21.47 -5.35 3.04
CA LEU A 208 -21.36 -4.62 1.78
C LEU A 208 -20.77 -5.51 0.69
N ALA A 209 -21.29 -5.41 -0.53
CA ALA A 209 -20.62 -5.91 -1.74
C ALA A 209 -20.44 -4.77 -2.76
N LEU A 210 -19.27 -4.71 -3.39
CA LEU A 210 -18.93 -3.73 -4.42
C LEU A 210 -19.07 -4.32 -5.82
N THR A 211 -19.62 -3.52 -6.73
CA THR A 211 -19.55 -3.83 -8.17
C THR A 211 -18.10 -3.84 -8.64
N ARG A 212 -17.88 -4.43 -9.82
CA ARG A 212 -16.71 -4.12 -10.66
C ARG A 212 -16.66 -2.62 -10.99
N LEU A 213 -15.54 -2.18 -11.55
CA LEU A 213 -15.39 -0.82 -12.04
C LEU A 213 -16.43 -0.54 -13.13
N LEU A 214 -17.27 0.46 -12.88
CA LEU A 214 -18.26 0.97 -13.81
C LEU A 214 -17.79 2.31 -14.37
N PRO A 215 -17.81 2.46 -15.71
CA PRO A 215 -17.41 3.70 -16.38
C PRO A 215 -18.42 4.81 -16.09
N VAL A 216 -17.94 6.03 -15.85
CA VAL A 216 -18.83 7.20 -15.70
C VAL A 216 -19.33 7.74 -17.05
N SER A 217 -18.66 7.39 -18.15
CA SER A 217 -18.93 7.84 -19.51
C SER A 217 -18.57 6.76 -20.55
N GLU A 218 -19.09 6.88 -21.77
CA GLU A 218 -18.85 5.90 -22.85
C GLU A 218 -17.37 5.80 -23.26
N ASP A 219 -16.65 6.93 -23.25
CA ASP A 219 -15.20 7.01 -23.49
C ASP A 219 -14.36 6.66 -22.25
N GLY A 220 -15.00 6.55 -21.09
CA GLY A 220 -14.40 6.14 -19.82
C GLY A 220 -14.29 4.64 -19.62
N ARG A 221 -14.76 3.83 -20.58
CA ARG A 221 -14.67 2.36 -20.54
C ARG A 221 -13.23 1.85 -20.64
N VAL A 222 -12.95 0.83 -19.86
CA VAL A 222 -11.79 -0.07 -20.01
C VAL A 222 -12.01 -0.93 -21.25
N SER A 223 -13.17 -1.58 -21.37
CA SER A 223 -13.45 -2.54 -22.44
C SER A 223 -14.86 -2.44 -23.01
N VAL A 224 -15.09 -3.10 -24.15
CA VAL A 224 -16.41 -3.21 -24.78
C VAL A 224 -17.42 -4.02 -23.96
N GLU A 225 -16.97 -4.80 -22.97
CA GLU A 225 -17.81 -5.62 -22.07
C GLU A 225 -18.13 -4.90 -20.74
N ASP A 226 -17.71 -3.64 -20.59
CA ASP A 226 -18.00 -2.85 -19.39
C ASP A 226 -19.50 -2.55 -19.29
N GLY A 227 -20.08 -2.87 -18.13
CA GLY A 227 -21.50 -2.67 -17.86
C GLY A 227 -21.81 -1.24 -17.44
N ARG A 228 -23.07 -1.04 -17.08
CA ARG A 228 -23.62 0.24 -16.64
C ARG A 228 -24.16 0.14 -15.24
N LEU A 229 -24.30 1.29 -14.59
CA LEU A 229 -24.82 1.38 -13.24
C LEU A 229 -26.26 0.87 -13.12
N GLU A 230 -27.04 1.12 -14.18
CA GLU A 230 -28.46 0.76 -14.28
C GLU A 230 -28.68 -0.76 -14.31
N ASP A 231 -27.68 -1.53 -14.76
CA ASP A 231 -27.74 -3.01 -14.80
C ASP A 231 -27.94 -3.60 -13.38
N TYR A 232 -27.53 -2.87 -12.35
CA TYR A 232 -27.58 -3.28 -10.95
C TYR A 232 -28.78 -2.72 -10.17
N ALA A 233 -29.63 -1.90 -10.80
CA ALA A 233 -30.74 -1.19 -10.15
C ALA A 233 -31.65 -2.10 -9.32
N GLY A 234 -31.99 -3.28 -9.85
CA GLY A 234 -32.84 -4.25 -9.18
C GLY A 234 -32.19 -4.86 -7.92
N LEU A 235 -30.86 -5.00 -7.90
CA LEU A 235 -30.12 -5.51 -6.74
C LEU A 235 -29.87 -4.41 -5.71
N ALA A 236 -29.44 -3.22 -6.14
CA ALA A 236 -29.06 -2.12 -5.27
C ALA A 236 -30.21 -1.66 -4.35
N ARG A 237 -31.46 -1.70 -4.84
CA ARG A 237 -32.65 -1.39 -4.03
C ARG A 237 -32.92 -2.40 -2.91
N ARG A 238 -32.41 -3.62 -3.00
CA ARG A 238 -32.74 -4.74 -2.09
C ARG A 238 -31.58 -5.16 -1.19
N LEU A 239 -30.35 -5.02 -1.66
CA LEU A 239 -29.15 -5.56 -1.04
C LEU A 239 -28.15 -4.45 -0.68
N PRO A 240 -27.23 -4.67 0.26
CA PRO A 240 -26.20 -3.71 0.60
C PRO A 240 -25.12 -3.67 -0.49
N LEU A 241 -25.42 -3.00 -1.60
CA LEU A 241 -24.48 -2.80 -2.71
C LEU A 241 -23.83 -1.43 -2.67
N GLY A 242 -22.55 -1.40 -3.03
CA GLY A 242 -21.83 -0.19 -3.38
C GLY A 242 -21.34 -0.22 -4.82
N ALA A 243 -21.20 0.96 -5.42
CA ALA A 243 -20.73 1.11 -6.79
C ALA A 243 -19.26 1.51 -6.81
N GLN A 244 -18.46 0.89 -7.68
CA GLN A 244 -17.13 1.38 -8.03
C GLN A 244 -17.23 2.20 -9.32
N LEU A 245 -16.97 3.51 -9.26
CA LEU A 245 -17.00 4.41 -10.41
C LEU A 245 -15.60 4.84 -10.82
N GLY A 246 -15.36 4.92 -12.13
CA GLY A 246 -14.12 5.50 -12.64
C GLY A 246 -14.14 5.79 -14.14
N HIS A 247 -12.98 6.19 -14.63
CA HIS A 247 -12.74 6.48 -16.04
C HIS A 247 -11.38 5.90 -16.43
N ALA A 248 -11.35 5.02 -17.42
CA ALA A 248 -10.17 4.22 -17.76
C ALA A 248 -8.98 5.05 -18.23
N GLY A 249 -9.22 6.20 -18.86
CA GLY A 249 -8.16 7.08 -19.33
C GLY A 249 -7.25 6.35 -20.32
N PRO A 250 -5.91 6.33 -20.14
CA PRO A 250 -5.00 5.68 -21.08
C PRO A 250 -5.08 4.14 -21.05
N ARG A 251 -5.80 3.55 -20.08
CA ARG A 251 -6.09 2.11 -20.01
C ARG A 251 -7.44 1.73 -20.64
N GLY A 252 -8.09 2.68 -21.32
CA GLY A 252 -9.35 2.46 -22.02
C GLY A 252 -9.17 1.77 -23.37
N ALA A 253 -10.29 1.56 -24.06
CA ALA A 253 -10.34 0.98 -25.41
C ALA A 253 -9.57 -0.34 -25.53
N CYS A 254 -9.74 -1.23 -24.54
CA CYS A 254 -9.16 -2.55 -24.52
C CYS A 254 -10.15 -3.63 -24.94
N ARG A 255 -9.60 -4.72 -25.46
CA ARG A 255 -10.27 -5.99 -25.70
C ARG A 255 -10.80 -6.56 -24.37
N PRO A 256 -11.81 -7.43 -24.42
CA PRO A 256 -12.25 -8.22 -23.28
C PRO A 256 -11.11 -8.78 -22.44
N ARG A 257 -11.20 -8.65 -21.11
CA ARG A 257 -10.15 -9.08 -20.16
C ARG A 257 -9.79 -10.56 -20.29
N ARG A 258 -10.75 -11.39 -20.70
CA ARG A 258 -10.56 -12.84 -20.99
C ARG A 258 -9.56 -13.11 -22.13
N LEU A 259 -9.28 -12.13 -22.98
CA LEU A 259 -8.29 -12.21 -24.06
C LEU A 259 -6.91 -11.67 -23.65
N GLY A 260 -6.75 -11.29 -22.38
CA GLY A 260 -5.53 -10.75 -21.80
C GLY A 260 -5.76 -9.38 -21.15
N LEU A 261 -4.90 -9.06 -20.18
CA LEU A 261 -4.92 -7.78 -19.48
C LEU A 261 -4.41 -6.65 -20.39
N ASP A 262 -5.08 -5.50 -20.34
CA ASP A 262 -4.68 -4.25 -21.01
C ASP A 262 -4.35 -4.41 -22.51
N ARG A 263 -5.05 -5.33 -23.20
CA ARG A 263 -4.85 -5.57 -24.63
C ARG A 263 -5.64 -4.53 -25.43
N PRO A 264 -5.01 -3.61 -26.17
CA PRO A 264 -5.72 -2.56 -26.88
C PRO A 264 -6.61 -3.13 -28.00
N LEU A 265 -7.71 -2.44 -28.27
CA LEU A 265 -8.51 -2.63 -29.49
C LEU A 265 -7.70 -2.22 -30.72
N PRO A 266 -8.02 -2.78 -31.91
CA PRO A 266 -7.51 -2.25 -33.16
C PRO A 266 -7.82 -0.75 -33.32
N ALA A 267 -6.93 0.01 -33.97
CA ALA A 267 -7.02 1.47 -34.04
C ALA A 267 -8.35 2.00 -34.65
N GLY A 268 -8.99 1.25 -35.56
CA GLY A 268 -10.28 1.61 -36.15
C GLY A 268 -11.51 1.32 -35.26
N GLU A 269 -11.31 0.57 -34.17
CA GLU A 269 -12.36 0.20 -33.21
C GLU A 269 -12.21 0.94 -31.87
N ALA A 270 -11.02 1.48 -31.59
CA ALA A 270 -10.72 2.20 -30.37
C ALA A 270 -11.37 3.60 -30.35
N TRP A 271 -11.99 3.96 -29.23
CA TRP A 271 -12.48 5.32 -28.98
C TRP A 271 -11.35 6.25 -28.48
N PRO A 272 -11.53 7.58 -28.59
CA PRO A 272 -10.56 8.54 -28.06
C PRO A 272 -10.35 8.37 -26.56
N LEU A 273 -9.08 8.46 -26.12
CA LEU A 273 -8.68 8.35 -24.72
C LEU A 273 -8.23 9.70 -24.18
N LEU A 274 -8.40 9.89 -22.87
CA LEU A 274 -8.01 11.09 -22.13
C LEU A 274 -7.00 10.77 -21.03
N ALA A 275 -6.12 11.71 -20.72
CA ALA A 275 -5.14 11.62 -19.62
C ALA A 275 -4.65 13.02 -19.20
N ALA A 276 -3.89 13.09 -18.10
CA ALA A 276 -3.20 14.32 -17.71
C ALA A 276 -2.20 14.80 -18.77
N SER A 277 -1.49 13.88 -19.42
CA SER A 277 -0.46 14.14 -20.45
C SER A 277 -0.59 13.17 -21.62
N ALA A 278 -0.04 13.55 -22.78
CA ALA A 278 -0.13 12.77 -24.00
C ALA A 278 0.84 11.58 -24.01
N LEU A 279 0.51 10.54 -23.24
CA LEU A 279 1.33 9.34 -23.05
C LEU A 279 0.48 8.08 -23.30
N PRO A 280 1.02 7.02 -23.94
CA PRO A 280 0.38 5.72 -23.97
C PRO A 280 0.54 5.01 -22.61
N TYR A 281 -0.39 4.13 -22.25
CA TYR A 281 -0.21 3.28 -21.06
C TYR A 281 0.89 2.23 -21.29
N GLY A 282 0.81 1.46 -22.39
CA GLY A 282 1.76 0.40 -22.68
C GLY A 282 2.03 0.21 -24.18
N PRO A 283 2.89 -0.77 -24.53
CA PRO A 283 3.19 -1.07 -25.93
C PRO A 283 1.92 -1.38 -26.73
N GLY A 284 1.72 -0.66 -27.83
CA GLY A 284 0.56 -0.81 -28.71
C GLY A 284 -0.71 -0.10 -28.23
N SER A 285 -0.74 0.47 -27.02
CA SER A 285 -1.86 1.30 -26.57
C SER A 285 -1.94 2.58 -27.40
N ALA A 286 -3.16 3.08 -27.62
CA ALA A 286 -3.36 4.41 -28.18
C ALA A 286 -2.77 5.47 -27.24
N ILE A 287 -2.27 6.57 -27.83
CA ILE A 287 -1.82 7.72 -27.05
C ILE A 287 -3.06 8.48 -26.59
N ALA A 288 -3.27 8.54 -25.27
CA ALA A 288 -4.33 9.35 -24.71
C ALA A 288 -4.04 10.83 -24.95
N ARG A 289 -5.07 11.63 -25.20
CA ARG A 289 -4.91 13.07 -25.37
C ARG A 289 -4.81 13.74 -24.00
N ALA A 290 -3.93 14.72 -23.90
CA ALA A 290 -3.86 15.59 -22.72
C ALA A 290 -5.16 16.41 -22.63
N MET A 291 -5.85 16.30 -21.49
CA MET A 291 -7.13 16.99 -21.28
C MET A 291 -6.96 18.51 -21.29
N ASP A 292 -7.93 19.19 -21.88
CA ASP A 292 -8.14 20.63 -21.70
C ASP A 292 -9.11 20.93 -20.54
N ALA A 293 -9.37 22.22 -20.29
CA ALA A 293 -10.26 22.65 -19.21
C ALA A 293 -11.73 22.23 -19.44
N ALA A 294 -12.21 22.22 -20.68
CA ALA A 294 -13.59 21.84 -20.99
C ALA A 294 -13.81 20.34 -20.76
N GLU A 295 -12.80 19.52 -21.06
CA GLU A 295 -12.83 18.09 -20.82
C GLU A 295 -12.71 17.73 -19.35
N MET A 296 -11.88 18.45 -18.60
CA MET A 296 -11.85 18.29 -17.15
C MET A 296 -13.21 18.61 -16.55
N GLU A 297 -13.86 19.69 -16.99
CA GLU A 297 -15.20 20.04 -16.52
C GLU A 297 -16.26 19.01 -16.92
N ARG A 298 -16.21 18.49 -18.16
CA ARG A 298 -17.10 17.43 -18.61
C ARG A 298 -16.95 16.15 -17.76
N VAL A 299 -15.72 15.69 -17.56
CA VAL A 299 -15.45 14.48 -16.75
C VAL A 299 -15.89 14.70 -15.30
N ARG A 300 -15.65 15.88 -14.73
CA ARG A 300 -16.15 16.24 -13.39
C ARG A 300 -17.66 16.06 -13.30
N GLU A 301 -18.39 16.54 -14.30
CA GLU A 301 -19.85 16.38 -14.37
C GLU A 301 -20.29 14.93 -14.61
N ASP A 302 -19.56 14.16 -15.42
CA ASP A 302 -19.83 12.73 -15.65
C ASP A 302 -19.78 11.95 -14.32
N PHE A 303 -18.75 12.21 -13.49
CA PHE A 303 -18.65 11.63 -12.14
C PHE A 303 -19.77 12.08 -11.22
N ALA A 304 -20.11 13.37 -11.19
CA ALA A 304 -21.20 13.89 -10.36
C ALA A 304 -22.56 13.29 -10.75
N SER A 305 -22.79 13.17 -12.06
CA SER A 305 -24.00 12.59 -12.65
C SER A 305 -24.11 11.10 -12.33
N ALA A 306 -23.01 10.34 -12.45
CA ALA A 306 -22.97 8.93 -12.07
C ALA A 306 -23.16 8.71 -10.56
N ALA A 307 -22.58 9.57 -9.71
CA ALA A 307 -22.78 9.53 -8.26
C ALA A 307 -24.24 9.81 -7.87
N ARG A 308 -24.89 10.78 -8.53
CA ARG A 308 -26.32 11.08 -8.35
C ARG A 308 -27.20 9.87 -8.71
N ARG A 309 -26.95 9.27 -9.87
CA ARG A 309 -27.65 8.05 -10.31
C ARG A 309 -27.42 6.89 -9.33
N ALA A 310 -26.22 6.73 -8.78
CA ALA A 310 -25.95 5.70 -7.78
C ALA A 310 -26.85 5.88 -6.53
N SER A 311 -27.01 7.13 -6.09
CA SER A 311 -27.92 7.47 -5.00
C SER A 311 -29.39 7.15 -5.34
N GLU A 312 -29.85 7.54 -6.53
CA GLU A 312 -31.23 7.29 -7.00
C GLU A 312 -31.55 5.79 -7.17
N LEU A 313 -30.55 4.98 -7.54
CA LEU A 313 -30.67 3.54 -7.71
C LEU A 313 -30.57 2.76 -6.38
N GLY A 314 -30.22 3.43 -5.28
CA GLY A 314 -30.20 2.85 -3.94
C GLY A 314 -28.87 2.24 -3.52
N PHE A 315 -27.76 2.55 -4.21
CA PHE A 315 -26.44 2.16 -3.73
C PHE A 315 -26.14 2.82 -2.38
N ARG A 316 -25.59 2.04 -1.44
CA ARG A 316 -25.34 2.48 -0.06
C ARG A 316 -23.93 2.99 0.17
N PHE A 317 -23.04 2.67 -0.77
CA PHE A 317 -21.63 3.01 -0.71
C PHE A 317 -21.13 3.39 -2.11
N LEU A 318 -20.22 4.35 -2.18
CA LEU A 318 -19.60 4.75 -3.44
C LEU A 318 -18.08 4.69 -3.32
N GLN A 319 -17.43 4.05 -4.28
CA GLN A 319 -15.97 4.07 -4.40
C GLN A 319 -15.57 4.79 -5.69
N LEU A 320 -14.84 5.89 -5.57
CA LEU A 320 -14.22 6.58 -6.71
C LEU A 320 -12.83 6.02 -6.98
N HIS A 321 -12.55 5.63 -8.22
CA HIS A 321 -11.29 5.00 -8.58
C HIS A 321 -10.25 6.00 -9.12
N PHE A 322 -9.32 6.42 -8.26
CA PHE A 322 -8.20 7.32 -8.55
C PHE A 322 -6.82 6.61 -8.60
N GLY A 323 -6.80 5.27 -8.58
CA GLY A 323 -5.57 4.47 -8.68
C GLY A 323 -5.38 3.72 -10.01
N HIS A 324 -4.42 2.79 -10.02
CA HIS A 324 -4.15 1.81 -11.09
C HIS A 324 -3.91 2.42 -12.50
N GLY A 325 -3.36 3.64 -12.60
CA GLY A 325 -3.07 4.24 -13.91
C GLY A 325 -4.31 4.62 -14.74
N TYR A 326 -5.51 4.58 -14.15
CA TYR A 326 -6.71 5.13 -14.75
C TYR A 326 -6.67 6.66 -14.79
N LEU A 327 -7.70 7.31 -15.37
CA LEU A 327 -7.66 8.73 -15.70
C LEU A 327 -7.20 9.62 -14.54
N LEU A 328 -7.83 9.48 -13.38
CA LEU A 328 -7.56 10.31 -12.20
C LEU A 328 -6.17 10.01 -11.61
N ALA A 329 -5.71 8.76 -11.71
CA ALA A 329 -4.36 8.38 -11.31
C ALA A 329 -3.27 9.04 -12.18
N THR A 330 -3.59 9.34 -13.45
CA THR A 330 -2.63 9.99 -14.36
C THR A 330 -2.31 11.42 -13.96
N PHE A 331 -3.17 12.09 -13.20
CA PHE A 331 -2.87 13.40 -12.63
C PHE A 331 -1.98 13.28 -11.38
N LEU A 332 -2.09 12.17 -10.65
CA LEU A 332 -1.41 11.99 -9.39
C LEU A 332 0.07 11.65 -9.54
N SER A 333 0.49 10.77 -10.46
CA SER A 333 1.91 10.34 -10.50
C SER A 333 2.79 11.28 -11.34
N PRO A 334 4.01 11.62 -10.89
CA PRO A 334 4.98 12.34 -11.72
C PRO A 334 5.40 11.55 -12.98
N LEU A 335 5.21 10.23 -13.00
CA LEU A 335 5.51 9.38 -14.16
C LEU A 335 4.54 9.58 -15.33
N THR A 336 3.36 10.12 -15.06
CA THR A 336 2.25 10.23 -16.02
C THR A 336 1.70 11.65 -16.15
N ASN A 337 2.02 12.54 -15.21
CA ASN A 337 1.65 13.95 -15.26
C ASN A 337 2.87 14.85 -15.56
N HIS A 338 3.04 15.23 -16.82
CA HIS A 338 4.08 16.15 -17.28
C HIS A 338 3.52 17.54 -17.60
N ARG A 339 2.35 17.90 -17.06
CA ARG A 339 1.74 19.21 -17.31
C ARG A 339 2.58 20.33 -16.68
N ALA A 340 2.63 21.46 -17.36
CA ALA A 340 3.28 22.70 -16.89
C ALA A 340 2.27 23.75 -16.38
N ASP A 341 0.98 23.42 -16.37
CA ASP A 341 -0.09 24.30 -15.90
C ASP A 341 -0.45 24.04 -14.42
N ALA A 342 -1.57 24.60 -13.97
CA ALA A 342 -2.05 24.49 -12.59
C ALA A 342 -2.45 23.07 -12.15
N TYR A 343 -2.31 22.07 -13.02
CA TYR A 343 -2.66 20.66 -12.77
C TYR A 343 -1.43 19.73 -12.78
N GLY A 344 -0.22 20.25 -12.96
CA GLY A 344 1.04 19.47 -12.92
C GLY A 344 2.07 19.99 -11.90
N GLY A 345 3.15 19.23 -11.72
CA GLY A 345 4.24 19.57 -10.80
C GLY A 345 3.93 19.27 -9.33
N PRO A 346 3.96 20.25 -8.40
CA PRO A 346 3.72 20.01 -6.98
C PRO A 346 2.42 19.25 -6.68
N LEU A 347 2.36 18.52 -5.56
CA LEU A 347 1.20 17.70 -5.20
C LEU A 347 -0.11 18.49 -5.20
N ALA A 348 -0.12 19.72 -4.68
CA ALA A 348 -1.32 20.56 -4.63
C ALA A 348 -1.94 20.80 -6.02
N ASN A 349 -1.10 20.93 -7.06
CA ASN A 349 -1.56 21.07 -8.44
C ASN A 349 -2.07 19.72 -8.98
N ARG A 350 -1.30 18.65 -8.77
CA ARG A 350 -1.66 17.29 -9.20
C ARG A 350 -2.99 16.80 -8.60
N MET A 351 -3.28 17.20 -7.36
CA MET A 351 -4.53 16.86 -6.68
C MET A 351 -5.71 17.78 -7.04
N ARG A 352 -5.48 18.92 -7.70
CA ARG A 352 -6.54 19.91 -7.98
C ARG A 352 -7.72 19.33 -8.76
N PHE A 353 -7.46 18.59 -9.83
CA PHE A 353 -8.52 17.96 -10.62
C PHE A 353 -9.16 16.75 -9.89
N PRO A 354 -8.39 15.80 -9.32
CA PRO A 354 -8.97 14.74 -8.51
C PRO A 354 -9.87 15.21 -7.35
N LEU A 355 -9.47 16.27 -6.64
CA LEU A 355 -10.29 16.84 -5.56
C LEU A 355 -11.56 17.49 -6.09
N ALA A 356 -11.52 18.22 -7.21
CA ALA A 356 -12.72 18.77 -7.83
C ALA A 356 -13.73 17.68 -8.25
N VAL A 357 -13.24 16.52 -8.70
CA VAL A 357 -14.08 15.35 -9.01
C VAL A 357 -14.68 14.75 -7.74
N LEU A 358 -13.88 14.60 -6.67
CA LEU A 358 -14.35 14.12 -5.37
C LEU A 358 -15.44 15.05 -4.81
N ASP A 359 -15.20 16.37 -4.79
CA ASP A 359 -16.14 17.37 -4.27
C ASP A 359 -17.49 17.27 -4.98
N ALA A 360 -17.46 17.16 -6.32
CA ALA A 360 -18.67 17.06 -7.13
C ALA A 360 -19.43 15.74 -6.92
N ALA A 361 -18.72 14.61 -6.83
CA ALA A 361 -19.34 13.32 -6.56
C ALA A 361 -19.87 13.23 -5.12
N ARG A 362 -19.14 13.76 -4.14
CA ARG A 362 -19.54 13.80 -2.73
C ARG A 362 -20.80 14.64 -2.53
N ALA A 363 -20.91 15.78 -3.21
CA ALA A 363 -22.11 16.62 -3.18
C ALA A 363 -23.35 15.94 -3.78
N ALA A 364 -23.16 14.96 -4.68
CA ALA A 364 -24.23 14.27 -5.38
C ALA A 364 -24.65 12.92 -4.75
N PHE A 365 -23.87 12.39 -3.81
CA PHE A 365 -24.11 11.09 -3.17
C PHE A 365 -24.36 11.26 -1.67
N THR A 366 -25.25 10.46 -1.07
CA THR A 366 -25.64 10.61 0.34
C THR A 366 -25.14 9.51 1.29
N GLY A 367 -24.46 8.47 0.79
CA GLY A 367 -23.92 7.36 1.60
C GLY A 367 -22.44 7.49 1.96
N GLU A 368 -21.85 6.42 2.51
CA GLU A 368 -20.40 6.33 2.74
C GLU A 368 -19.64 6.35 1.40
N LEU A 369 -18.59 7.17 1.30
CA LEU A 369 -17.78 7.32 0.10
C LEU A 369 -16.31 7.00 0.40
N ALA A 370 -15.74 6.12 -0.41
CA ALA A 370 -14.32 5.84 -0.42
C ALA A 370 -13.65 6.34 -1.70
N VAL A 371 -12.37 6.67 -1.59
CA VAL A 371 -11.51 6.93 -2.76
C VAL A 371 -10.41 5.87 -2.79
N ALA A 372 -10.34 5.12 -3.89
CA ALA A 372 -9.26 4.19 -4.14
C ALA A 372 -8.14 4.90 -4.90
N ILE A 373 -6.99 5.12 -4.25
CA ILE A 373 -5.92 6.00 -4.75
C ILE A 373 -4.59 5.25 -4.79
N SER A 374 -3.79 5.50 -5.85
CA SER A 374 -2.40 5.03 -5.89
C SER A 374 -1.57 5.76 -4.82
N VAL A 375 -1.03 5.03 -3.85
CA VAL A 375 -0.14 5.55 -2.81
C VAL A 375 1.32 5.10 -2.97
N CYS A 376 1.59 4.19 -3.91
CA CYS A 376 2.93 3.75 -4.25
C CYS A 376 2.98 3.28 -5.70
N ASP A 377 3.87 3.83 -6.52
CA ASP A 377 4.00 3.42 -7.93
C ASP A 377 4.87 2.16 -8.10
N TRP A 378 5.65 1.77 -7.09
CA TRP A 378 6.70 0.75 -7.18
C TRP A 378 7.60 0.91 -8.40
N GLN A 379 7.94 2.16 -8.71
CA GLN A 379 8.82 2.55 -9.80
C GLN A 379 9.59 3.80 -9.39
N ALA A 380 10.88 3.85 -9.73
CA ALA A 380 11.71 5.03 -9.51
C ALA A 380 11.13 6.26 -10.24
N GLY A 381 11.14 7.41 -9.57
CA GLY A 381 10.55 8.65 -10.09
C GLY A 381 9.03 8.74 -9.93
N GLY A 382 8.40 7.74 -9.32
CA GLY A 382 6.97 7.73 -8.98
C GLY A 382 6.60 8.59 -7.78
N LEU A 383 5.36 8.40 -7.33
CA LEU A 383 4.79 9.06 -6.15
C LEU A 383 5.62 8.77 -4.90
N SER A 384 5.99 9.82 -4.18
CA SER A 384 6.65 9.70 -2.89
C SER A 384 5.66 9.31 -1.79
N GLU A 385 6.16 8.65 -0.75
CA GLU A 385 5.33 8.29 0.41
C GLU A 385 4.73 9.53 1.11
N ALA A 386 5.53 10.60 1.25
CA ALA A 386 5.07 11.85 1.83
C ALA A 386 3.91 12.45 1.01
N ASP A 387 4.00 12.43 -0.32
CA ASP A 387 2.92 12.88 -1.19
C ASP A 387 1.68 12.00 -1.05
N ALA A 388 1.86 10.69 -0.97
CA ALA A 388 0.75 9.74 -0.84
C ALA A 388 -0.04 9.93 0.46
N LEU A 389 0.66 10.09 1.60
CA LEU A 389 0.02 10.36 2.89
C LEU A 389 -0.63 11.74 2.92
N ALA A 390 -0.02 12.75 2.28
CA ALA A 390 -0.64 14.07 2.14
C ALA A 390 -1.90 14.02 1.25
N ALA A 391 -1.87 13.27 0.15
CA ALA A 391 -3.04 13.06 -0.71
C ALA A 391 -4.18 12.36 0.05
N ALA A 392 -3.89 11.33 0.85
CA ALA A 392 -4.90 10.68 1.69
C ALA A 392 -5.57 11.64 2.67
N ARG A 393 -4.80 12.54 3.30
CA ARG A 393 -5.36 13.58 4.19
C ARG A 393 -6.24 14.57 3.42
N LEU A 394 -5.79 15.03 2.25
CA LEU A 394 -6.58 15.92 1.39
C LEU A 394 -7.90 15.27 0.98
N LEU A 395 -7.91 13.98 0.63
CA LEU A 395 -9.14 13.26 0.30
C LEU A 395 -10.13 13.23 1.48
N ARG A 396 -9.64 12.94 2.70
CA ARG A 396 -10.47 13.01 3.92
C ARG A 396 -11.03 14.41 4.13
N ASP A 397 -10.20 15.43 4.01
CA ASP A 397 -10.60 16.83 4.23
C ASP A 397 -11.64 17.31 3.20
N HIS A 398 -11.71 16.66 2.04
CA HIS A 398 -12.71 16.85 0.98
C HIS A 398 -13.90 15.86 1.06
N GLY A 399 -14.06 15.14 2.17
CA GLY A 399 -15.26 14.34 2.46
C GLY A 399 -15.21 12.87 2.03
N ALA A 400 -14.03 12.30 1.76
CA ALA A 400 -13.88 10.85 1.69
C ALA A 400 -13.95 10.25 3.11
N ASP A 401 -14.88 9.33 3.32
CA ASP A 401 -15.04 8.59 4.58
C ASP A 401 -13.92 7.55 4.75
N PHE A 402 -13.46 6.98 3.62
CA PHE A 402 -12.36 6.03 3.59
C PHE A 402 -11.39 6.27 2.43
N VAL A 403 -10.15 5.83 2.62
CA VAL A 403 -9.14 5.74 1.55
C VAL A 403 -8.75 4.28 1.33
N MET A 404 -8.97 3.77 0.12
CA MET A 404 -8.42 2.48 -0.28
C MET A 404 -7.03 2.70 -0.89
N ALA A 405 -6.00 2.27 -0.16
CA ALA A 405 -4.61 2.48 -0.52
C ALA A 405 -4.15 1.43 -1.55
N LEU A 406 -3.97 1.86 -2.80
CA LEU A 406 -3.56 1.01 -3.91
C LEU A 406 -2.08 1.20 -4.26
N GLY A 407 -1.46 0.16 -4.81
CA GLY A 407 -0.08 0.21 -5.30
C GLY A 407 0.07 -0.33 -6.72
N GLY A 408 1.01 0.26 -7.47
CA GLY A 408 1.41 -0.19 -8.81
C GLY A 408 0.40 0.11 -9.92
N GLN A 409 0.70 -0.42 -11.11
CA GLN A 409 -0.09 -0.25 -12.34
C GLN A 409 -0.26 1.20 -12.83
N THR A 410 0.43 2.17 -12.23
CA THR A 410 0.56 3.52 -12.78
C THR A 410 1.21 3.50 -14.16
N THR A 411 2.19 2.61 -14.34
CA THR A 411 2.72 2.20 -15.64
C THR A 411 2.83 0.67 -15.65
N PRO A 412 2.93 0.02 -16.84
CA PRO A 412 3.12 -1.42 -16.92
C PRO A 412 4.52 -1.89 -16.49
N ARG A 413 5.44 -0.97 -16.14
CA ARG A 413 6.82 -1.28 -15.73
C ARG A 413 6.98 -1.47 -14.22
N ALA A 414 5.96 -1.14 -13.43
CA ALA A 414 5.99 -1.35 -11.98
C ALA A 414 6.19 -2.83 -11.65
N VAL A 415 6.93 -3.11 -10.57
CA VAL A 415 7.17 -4.48 -10.08
C VAL A 415 6.63 -4.63 -8.66
N PRO A 416 5.29 -4.77 -8.49
CA PRO A 416 4.68 -5.04 -7.19
C PRO A 416 5.18 -6.35 -6.57
N PRO A 417 5.32 -6.43 -5.24
CA PRO A 417 5.56 -7.68 -4.54
C PRO A 417 4.25 -8.46 -4.40
N TYR A 418 3.65 -8.88 -5.53
CA TYR A 418 2.37 -9.60 -5.53
C TYR A 418 2.38 -10.81 -4.59
N GLY A 419 1.27 -11.00 -3.88
CA GLY A 419 1.12 -12.08 -2.92
C GLY A 419 -0.08 -11.84 -2.02
N ARG A 420 -0.19 -12.67 -0.97
CA ARG A 420 -1.25 -12.55 0.03
C ARG A 420 -1.11 -11.23 0.79
N CYS A 421 -2.19 -10.44 0.85
CA CYS A 421 -2.27 -9.15 1.54
C CYS A 421 -1.16 -8.14 1.21
N PHE A 422 -0.63 -8.18 -0.02
CA PHE A 422 0.58 -7.43 -0.39
C PHE A 422 0.42 -5.90 -0.29
N GLN A 423 -0.81 -5.37 -0.32
CA GLN A 423 -1.07 -3.94 -0.16
C GLN A 423 -1.53 -3.56 1.26
N ALA A 424 -1.67 -4.51 2.19
CA ALA A 424 -2.10 -4.22 3.57
C ALA A 424 -1.13 -3.28 4.30
N VAL A 425 0.16 -3.29 3.94
CA VAL A 425 1.15 -2.34 4.45
C VAL A 425 0.83 -0.90 4.04
N LEU A 426 0.32 -0.69 2.82
CA LEU A 426 -0.06 0.62 2.30
C LEU A 426 -1.28 1.15 3.05
N ALA A 427 -2.29 0.32 3.27
CA ALA A 427 -3.45 0.66 4.10
C ALA A 427 -3.02 1.00 5.54
N GLY A 428 -2.09 0.24 6.12
CA GLY A 428 -1.54 0.49 7.45
C GLY A 428 -0.89 1.87 7.59
N LYS A 429 -0.14 2.32 6.58
CA LYS A 429 0.44 3.67 6.59
C LYS A 429 -0.64 4.75 6.53
N VAL A 430 -1.68 4.56 5.72
CA VAL A 430 -2.81 5.51 5.65
C VAL A 430 -3.58 5.56 6.99
N GLU A 431 -3.92 4.40 7.56
CA GLU A 431 -4.65 4.29 8.83
C GLU A 431 -3.87 4.95 9.97
N THR A 432 -2.58 4.64 10.10
CA THR A 432 -1.80 4.98 11.30
C THR A 432 -0.98 6.26 11.17
N GLU A 433 -0.47 6.60 9.99
CA GLU A 433 0.38 7.77 9.78
C GLU A 433 -0.40 8.94 9.19
N ALA A 434 -1.32 8.70 8.26
CA ALA A 434 -2.21 9.76 7.77
C ALA A 434 -3.37 10.04 8.74
N GLY A 435 -3.75 9.06 9.57
CA GLY A 435 -4.90 9.16 10.47
C GLY A 435 -6.20 9.24 9.69
N VAL A 436 -6.30 8.43 8.63
CA VAL A 436 -7.44 8.37 7.72
C VAL A 436 -7.95 6.93 7.71
N PRO A 437 -9.25 6.67 7.94
CA PRO A 437 -9.80 5.32 7.85
C PRO A 437 -9.49 4.68 6.51
N ALA A 438 -8.80 3.55 6.54
CA ALA A 438 -8.30 2.87 5.36
C ALA A 438 -9.11 1.61 5.04
N ILE A 439 -9.21 1.29 3.76
CA ILE A 439 -9.67 -0.01 3.28
C ILE A 439 -8.45 -0.78 2.78
N ALA A 440 -8.16 -1.93 3.38
CA ALA A 440 -7.14 -2.84 2.87
C ALA A 440 -7.70 -3.67 1.71
N ALA A 441 -6.91 -3.80 0.65
CA ALA A 441 -7.23 -4.60 -0.53
C ALA A 441 -5.96 -5.35 -1.01
N GLY A 442 -6.09 -6.14 -2.07
CA GLY A 442 -4.96 -6.79 -2.73
C GLY A 442 -4.48 -8.04 -2.02
N GLY A 443 -4.99 -9.20 -2.43
CA GLY A 443 -4.59 -10.50 -1.90
C GLY A 443 -5.22 -10.85 -0.55
N VAL A 444 -6.31 -10.18 -0.16
CA VAL A 444 -7.06 -10.47 1.08
C VAL A 444 -8.00 -11.65 0.79
N GLY A 445 -7.55 -12.86 1.09
CA GLY A 445 -8.21 -14.09 0.62
C GLY A 445 -9.41 -14.55 1.46
N GLY A 446 -9.66 -13.94 2.61
CA GLY A 446 -10.79 -14.31 3.46
C GLY A 446 -10.71 -13.76 4.89
N LEU A 447 -11.50 -14.37 5.78
CA LEU A 447 -11.69 -13.88 7.15
C LEU A 447 -10.39 -13.84 7.97
N GLU A 448 -9.52 -14.85 7.83
CA GLU A 448 -8.28 -14.93 8.59
C GLU A 448 -7.26 -13.85 8.19
N ASP A 449 -7.27 -13.45 6.91
CA ASP A 449 -6.55 -12.27 6.43
C ASP A 449 -7.10 -11.00 7.05
N ALA A 450 -8.41 -10.81 6.94
CA ALA A 450 -9.07 -9.64 7.46
C ALA A 450 -8.87 -9.49 8.98
N ARG A 451 -8.93 -10.58 9.76
CA ARG A 451 -8.62 -10.61 11.19
C ARG A 451 -7.21 -10.12 11.47
N THR A 452 -6.22 -10.61 10.71
CA THR A 452 -4.81 -10.19 10.86
C THR A 452 -4.65 -8.68 10.65
N ILE A 453 -5.39 -8.10 9.70
CA ILE A 453 -5.32 -6.68 9.35
C ILE A 453 -6.08 -5.82 10.36
N LEU A 454 -7.35 -6.15 10.62
CA LEU A 454 -8.30 -5.33 11.39
C LEU A 454 -8.00 -5.35 12.89
N LEU A 455 -7.72 -6.51 13.48
CA LEU A 455 -7.38 -6.61 14.91
C LEU A 455 -6.05 -5.90 15.21
N ALA A 456 -5.12 -5.95 14.26
CA ALA A 456 -3.89 -5.18 14.33
C ALA A 456 -4.10 -3.68 14.05
N GLY A 457 -5.31 -3.21 13.72
CA GLY A 457 -5.56 -1.79 13.42
C GLY A 457 -4.75 -1.26 12.24
N ARG A 458 -4.56 -2.08 11.20
CA ARG A 458 -3.93 -1.66 9.93
C ARG A 458 -4.92 -1.13 8.91
N ALA A 459 -6.21 -1.34 9.15
CA ALA A 459 -7.28 -0.80 8.34
C ALA A 459 -8.56 -0.75 9.16
N SER A 460 -9.49 0.09 8.72
CA SER A 460 -10.85 0.17 9.25
C SER A 460 -11.82 -0.80 8.55
N ARG A 461 -11.53 -1.20 7.30
CA ARG A 461 -12.28 -2.21 6.52
C ARG A 461 -11.35 -3.04 5.63
N CYS A 462 -11.84 -4.19 5.16
CA CYS A 462 -11.12 -5.05 4.22
C CYS A 462 -11.98 -5.40 3.02
N LEU A 463 -11.48 -5.13 1.81
CA LEU A 463 -12.02 -5.67 0.56
C LEU A 463 -11.46 -7.06 0.34
N LEU A 464 -12.34 -8.06 0.29
CA LEU A 464 -11.99 -9.43 -0.03
C LEU A 464 -11.78 -9.57 -1.53
N ASP A 465 -10.71 -10.23 -1.94
CA ASP A 465 -10.53 -10.60 -3.34
C ASP A 465 -11.59 -11.65 -3.70
N ALA A 466 -12.13 -11.56 -4.92
CA ALA A 466 -13.00 -12.60 -5.46
C ALA A 466 -12.27 -13.94 -5.37
N VAL A 467 -12.89 -14.92 -4.70
CA VAL A 467 -12.36 -16.27 -4.58
C VAL A 467 -12.14 -16.79 -5.99
N ARG A 468 -10.87 -17.04 -6.37
CA ARG A 468 -10.63 -17.82 -7.59
C ARG A 468 -11.20 -19.20 -7.32
N PRO A 469 -12.14 -19.72 -8.12
CA PRO A 469 -12.50 -21.12 -8.01
C PRO A 469 -11.22 -21.95 -8.16
N ALA A 470 -11.07 -22.93 -7.26
CA ALA A 470 -9.90 -23.79 -7.15
C ALA A 470 -9.62 -24.60 -8.42
#